data_AF-A0A397V741-F1
#
_entry.id   AF-A0A397V741-F1
#
_cell.length_a   1.000
_cell.length_b   1.000
_cell.length_c   1.000
_cell.angle_alpha   90.00
_cell.angle_beta   90.00
_cell.angle_gamma   90.00
#
_symmetry.space_group_name_H-M   'P 1'
#
loop_
_entity.id
_entity.type
_entity.pdbx_description
1 polymer ?
#
loop_
_entity_poly.entity_id
_entity_poly.type
_entity_poly.pdbx_seq_one_letter_code
_entity_poly.pdbx_strand_id
1 'polypeptide(L)'
;MERYKEAIIDLTKLLDIEPNSEFALRYRGEAYYLMKKFKKAINDLTKLLNIEPSTKFILRYRAEAYYLMKKYKESFNIVNKLLKIDINDEWASKFSAKIIEKDPCVDDTYELGYFNLHGINVEKDEYKAFAQFEKSASMGHQLSWLLLRIWNRS
;
A
#
# COMPACT_ATOMS: atom_id res chain seq x y z
N MET A 1 10.48 23.94 10.34
CA MET A 1 9.93 22.92 11.25
C MET A 1 8.98 23.50 12.29
N GLU A 2 9.19 24.74 12.74
CA GLU A 2 8.34 25.40 13.76
C GLU A 2 6.90 25.61 13.30
N ARG A 3 6.70 26.12 12.08
CA ARG A 3 5.36 26.29 11.48
C ARG A 3 4.50 25.02 11.46
N TYR A 4 5.11 23.83 11.29
CA TYR A 4 4.37 22.57 11.35
C TYR A 4 3.95 22.18 12.77
N LYS A 5 4.76 22.52 13.77
CA LYS A 5 4.42 22.30 15.19
C LYS A 5 3.25 23.18 15.61
N GLU A 6 3.29 24.46 15.23
CA GLU A 6 2.20 25.42 15.46
C GLU A 6 0.91 24.97 14.79
N ALA A 7 0.97 24.61 13.50
CA ALA A 7 -0.18 24.07 12.79
C ALA A 7 -0.77 22.84 13.48
N ILE A 8 0.06 21.90 13.95
CA ILE A 8 -0.42 20.72 14.68
C ILE A 8 -1.13 21.12 15.98
N ILE A 9 -0.67 22.14 16.69
CA ILE A 9 -1.31 22.62 17.93
C ILE A 9 -2.71 23.17 17.61
N ASP A 10 -2.81 24.07 16.62
CA ASP A 10 -4.09 24.69 16.28
C ASP A 10 -5.09 23.68 15.70
N LEU A 11 -4.62 22.76 14.86
CA LEU A 11 -5.45 21.66 14.33
C LEU A 11 -5.86 20.67 15.42
N THR A 12 -5.07 20.53 16.49
CA THR A 12 -5.46 19.70 17.64
C THR A 12 -6.57 20.36 18.44
N LYS A 13 -6.47 21.67 18.72
CA LYS A 13 -7.56 22.42 19.36
C LYS A 13 -8.85 22.35 18.54
N LEU A 14 -8.74 22.44 17.21
CA LEU A 14 -9.91 22.28 16.33
C LEU A 14 -10.52 20.88 16.46
N LEU A 15 -9.72 19.82 16.56
CA LEU A 15 -10.21 18.45 16.76
C LEU A 15 -10.76 18.20 18.18
N ASP A 16 -10.39 19.01 19.17
CA ASP A 16 -11.00 18.96 20.50
C ASP A 16 -12.43 19.52 20.46
N ILE A 17 -12.72 20.46 19.55
CA ILE A 17 -14.05 21.07 19.35
C ILE A 17 -14.88 20.25 18.34
N GLU A 18 -14.26 19.84 17.24
CA GLU A 18 -14.86 19.12 16.11
C GLU A 18 -14.04 17.84 15.82
N PRO A 19 -14.30 16.73 16.52
CA PRO A 19 -13.46 15.51 16.45
C PRO A 19 -13.36 14.86 15.06
N ASN A 20 -14.33 15.14 14.19
CA ASN A 20 -14.43 14.61 12.83
C ASN A 20 -14.21 15.69 11.77
N SER A 21 -13.61 16.83 12.13
CA SER A 21 -13.27 17.87 11.15
C SER A 21 -12.30 17.31 10.10
N GLU A 22 -12.79 17.12 8.87
CA GLU A 22 -12.03 16.57 7.75
C GLU A 22 -10.80 17.42 7.44
N PHE A 23 -11.00 18.75 7.45
CA PHE A 23 -9.94 19.74 7.31
C PHE A 23 -8.85 19.50 8.35
N ALA A 24 -9.23 19.40 9.63
CA ALA A 24 -8.27 19.26 10.71
C ALA A 24 -7.51 17.93 10.63
N LEU A 25 -8.21 16.81 10.38
CA LEU A 25 -7.60 15.49 10.23
C LEU A 25 -6.63 15.45 9.04
N ARG A 26 -7.02 16.03 7.90
CA ARG A 26 -6.20 16.08 6.69
C ARG A 26 -4.90 16.83 6.93
N TYR A 27 -4.99 18.11 7.31
CA TYR A 27 -3.81 18.95 7.44
C TYR A 27 -2.92 18.53 8.61
N ARG A 28 -3.49 17.96 9.68
CA ARG A 28 -2.69 17.45 10.81
C ARG A 28 -1.99 16.15 10.43
N GLY A 29 -2.66 15.28 9.67
CA GLY A 29 -2.06 14.08 9.09
C GLY A 29 -0.88 14.42 8.17
N GLU A 30 -1.06 15.38 7.25
CA GLU A 30 0.01 15.88 6.36
C GLU A 30 1.17 16.50 7.14
N ALA A 31 0.89 17.36 8.12
CA ALA A 31 1.91 17.97 8.97
C ALA A 31 2.70 16.90 9.75
N TYR A 32 2.02 15.88 10.30
CA TYR A 32 2.68 14.75 10.94
C TYR A 32 3.56 13.96 9.96
N TYR A 33 3.11 13.74 8.72
CA TYR A 33 3.89 13.06 7.68
C TYR A 33 5.18 13.83 7.35
N LEU A 34 5.07 15.14 7.11
CA LEU A 34 6.22 16.01 6.82
C LEU A 34 7.20 16.10 8.01
N MET A 35 6.70 15.96 9.23
CA MET A 35 7.51 15.84 10.45
C MET A 35 8.05 14.43 10.70
N LYS A 36 7.87 13.47 9.77
CA LYS A 36 8.25 12.05 9.90
C LYS A 36 7.60 11.34 11.10
N LYS A 37 6.49 11.88 11.61
CA LYS A 37 5.66 11.28 12.68
C LYS A 37 4.62 10.33 12.07
N PHE A 38 5.08 9.35 11.31
CA PHE A 38 4.26 8.50 10.45
C PHE A 38 3.10 7.79 11.17
N LYS A 39 3.31 7.27 12.39
CA LYS A 39 2.23 6.64 13.18
C LYS A 39 1.06 7.60 13.44
N LYS A 40 1.36 8.86 13.78
CA LYS A 40 0.33 9.88 14.04
C LYS A 40 -0.36 10.29 12.74
N ALA A 41 0.41 10.44 11.66
CA ALA A 41 -0.14 10.71 10.33
C ALA A 41 -1.12 9.62 9.90
N ILE A 42 -0.73 8.35 10.01
CA ILE A 42 -1.57 7.19 9.67
C ILE A 42 -2.86 7.19 10.49
N ASN A 43 -2.81 7.53 11.78
CA ASN A 43 -3.99 7.58 12.64
C ASN A 43 -5.01 8.63 12.16
N ASP A 44 -4.56 9.86 11.91
CA ASP A 44 -5.44 10.94 11.44
C ASP A 44 -5.97 10.64 10.03
N LEU A 45 -5.13 10.12 9.13
CA LEU A 45 -5.53 9.70 7.79
C LEU A 45 -6.51 8.51 7.81
N THR A 46 -6.41 7.62 8.81
CA THR A 46 -7.36 6.50 8.96
C THR A 46 -8.72 7.00 9.44
N LYS A 47 -8.74 7.96 10.37
CA LYS A 47 -9.99 8.62 10.76
C LYS A 47 -10.62 9.35 9.57
N LEU A 48 -9.82 10.09 8.80
CA LEU A 48 -10.29 10.78 7.61
C LEU A 48 -10.88 9.81 6.58
N LEU A 49 -10.23 8.66 6.36
CA LEU A 49 -10.75 7.62 5.44
C LEU A 49 -12.11 7.07 5.87
N ASN A 50 -12.43 7.05 7.16
CA ASN A 50 -13.74 6.60 7.64
C ASN A 50 -14.85 7.64 7.36
N ILE A 51 -14.48 8.90 7.16
CA ILE A 51 -15.40 10.00 6.86
C ILE A 51 -15.52 10.16 5.34
N GLU A 52 -14.38 10.14 4.63
CA GLU A 52 -14.27 10.19 3.17
C GLU A 52 -13.57 8.91 2.63
N PRO A 53 -14.33 7.84 2.30
CA PRO A 53 -13.76 6.53 1.97
C PRO A 53 -13.01 6.44 0.62
N SER A 54 -13.15 7.42 -0.27
CA SER A 54 -12.76 7.29 -1.69
C SER A 54 -11.62 8.20 -2.14
N THR A 55 -10.83 8.75 -1.22
CA THR A 55 -9.78 9.70 -1.60
C THR A 55 -8.46 9.00 -1.87
N LYS A 56 -8.08 8.83 -3.15
CA LYS A 56 -6.79 8.26 -3.60
C LYS A 56 -5.60 8.85 -2.83
N PHE A 57 -5.65 10.15 -2.57
CA PHE A 57 -4.68 10.88 -1.75
C PHE A 57 -4.40 10.21 -0.39
N ILE A 58 -5.45 9.83 0.34
CA ILE A 58 -5.32 9.23 1.67
C ILE A 58 -4.59 7.88 1.57
N LEU A 59 -4.95 7.07 0.56
CA LEU A 59 -4.29 5.78 0.32
C LEU A 59 -2.81 5.96 -0.02
N ARG A 60 -2.47 6.94 -0.87
CA ARG A 60 -1.06 7.24 -1.24
C ARG A 60 -0.23 7.63 -0.02
N TYR A 61 -0.69 8.60 0.79
CA TYR A 61 0.03 9.04 1.99
C TYR A 61 0.19 7.93 3.02
N ARG A 62 -0.84 7.10 3.22
CA ARG A 62 -0.73 5.95 4.14
C ARG A 62 0.26 4.92 3.63
N ALA A 63 0.20 4.55 2.34
CA ALA A 63 1.14 3.61 1.73
C ALA A 63 2.59 4.11 1.85
N GLU A 64 2.85 5.39 1.56
CA GLU A 64 4.18 5.99 1.74
C GLU A 64 4.63 6.00 3.20
N ALA A 65 3.74 6.37 4.14
CA ALA A 65 4.05 6.37 5.55
C ALA A 65 4.45 4.97 6.05
N TYR A 66 3.73 3.92 5.64
CA TYR A 66 4.10 2.54 5.94
C TYR A 66 5.43 2.13 5.29
N TYR A 67 5.65 2.49 4.02
CA TYR A 67 6.91 2.23 3.32
C TYR A 67 8.11 2.88 4.05
N LEU A 68 7.98 4.15 4.46
CA LEU A 68 9.02 4.88 5.19
C LEU A 68 9.26 4.31 6.59
N MET A 69 8.27 3.64 7.17
CA MET A 69 8.40 2.85 8.39
C MET A 69 8.98 1.43 8.16
N LYS A 70 9.39 1.09 6.92
CA LYS A 70 9.82 -0.25 6.48
C LYS A 70 8.78 -1.35 6.67
N LYS A 71 7.50 -0.96 6.70
CA LYS A 71 6.34 -1.85 6.79
C LYS A 71 5.82 -2.14 5.39
N TYR A 72 6.60 -2.90 4.64
CA TYR A 72 6.40 -3.10 3.20
C TYR A 72 5.12 -3.87 2.90
N LYS A 73 4.78 -4.90 3.69
CA LYS A 73 3.55 -5.66 3.56
C LYS A 73 2.29 -4.79 3.75
N GLU A 74 2.25 -3.97 4.80
CA GLU A 74 1.13 -3.04 5.02
C GLU A 74 1.03 -1.98 3.92
N SER A 75 2.18 -1.48 3.44
CA SER A 75 2.23 -0.54 2.31
C SER A 75 1.68 -1.18 1.03
N PHE A 76 2.14 -2.38 0.69
CA PHE A 76 1.72 -3.13 -0.49
C PHE A 76 0.22 -3.41 -0.49
N ASN A 77 -0.33 -3.82 0.66
CA ASN A 77 -1.76 -4.03 0.82
C ASN A 77 -2.60 -2.77 0.53
N ILE A 78 -2.10 -1.59 0.91
CA ILE A 78 -2.80 -0.32 0.63
C ILE A 78 -2.70 0.04 -0.85
N VAL A 79 -1.54 -0.16 -1.47
CA VAL A 79 -1.35 0.06 -2.91
C VAL A 79 -2.25 -0.86 -3.73
N ASN A 80 -2.39 -2.13 -3.33
CA ASN A 80 -3.31 -3.07 -3.97
C ASN A 80 -4.77 -2.65 -3.83
N LYS A 81 -5.17 -2.04 -2.69
CA LYS A 81 -6.50 -1.43 -2.57
C LYS A 81 -6.69 -0.28 -3.54
N LEU A 82 -5.67 0.57 -3.74
CA LEU A 82 -5.71 1.66 -4.71
C LEU A 82 -5.83 1.14 -6.15
N LEU A 83 -5.07 0.11 -6.52
CA LEU A 83 -5.15 -0.54 -7.84
C LEU A 83 -6.51 -1.22 -8.10
N LYS A 84 -7.21 -1.67 -7.06
CA LYS A 84 -8.59 -2.17 -7.19
C LYS A 84 -9.61 -1.07 -7.50
N ILE A 85 -9.32 0.17 -7.08
CA ILE A 85 -10.17 1.34 -7.36
C ILE A 85 -9.83 1.89 -8.74
N ASP A 86 -8.53 2.00 -9.05
CA ASP A 86 -8.03 2.46 -10.34
C ASP A 86 -6.83 1.62 -10.77
N ILE A 87 -7.11 0.66 -11.65
CA ILE A 87 -6.12 -0.28 -12.18
C ILE A 87 -5.04 0.41 -13.02
N ASN A 88 -5.34 1.60 -13.54
CA ASN A 88 -4.43 2.37 -14.39
C ASN A 88 -3.72 3.50 -13.61
N ASP A 89 -3.75 3.48 -12.28
CA ASP A 89 -3.05 4.47 -11.46
C ASP A 89 -1.52 4.28 -11.58
N GLU A 90 -0.90 5.13 -12.41
CA GLU A 90 0.53 5.07 -12.71
C GLU A 90 1.41 5.17 -11.45
N TRP A 91 0.99 5.97 -10.47
CA TRP A 91 1.71 6.08 -9.20
C TRP A 91 1.67 4.74 -8.45
N ALA A 92 0.50 4.11 -8.36
CA ALA A 92 0.32 2.86 -7.64
C ALA A 92 1.14 1.73 -8.28
N SER A 93 1.16 1.62 -9.60
CA SER A 93 1.98 0.61 -10.31
C SER A 93 3.48 0.83 -10.12
N LYS A 94 3.97 2.08 -10.22
CA LYS A 94 5.40 2.37 -9.99
C LYS A 94 5.77 2.14 -8.53
N PHE A 95 4.89 2.49 -7.60
CA PHE A 95 5.14 2.36 -6.18
C PHE A 95 5.09 0.89 -5.73
N SER A 96 4.20 0.07 -6.27
CA SER A 96 4.19 -1.38 -5.99
C SER A 96 5.50 -2.06 -6.41
N ALA A 97 5.99 -1.76 -7.61
CA ALA A 97 7.29 -2.26 -8.10
C ALA A 97 8.44 -1.86 -7.15
N LYS A 98 8.44 -0.61 -6.67
CA LYS A 98 9.42 -0.12 -5.69
C LYS A 98 9.34 -0.86 -4.35
N ILE A 99 8.14 -1.24 -3.89
CA ILE A 99 7.99 -2.02 -2.66
C ILE A 99 8.56 -3.43 -2.85
N ILE A 100 8.23 -4.09 -3.96
CA ILE A 100 8.72 -5.44 -4.29
C ILE A 100 10.26 -5.46 -4.43
N GLU A 101 10.86 -4.40 -4.99
CA GLU A 101 12.33 -4.26 -5.04
C GLU A 101 12.97 -4.22 -3.65
N LYS A 102 12.29 -3.64 -2.65
CA LYS A 102 12.79 -3.58 -1.26
C LYS A 102 12.54 -4.84 -0.46
N ASP A 103 11.45 -5.54 -0.76
CA ASP A 103 11.04 -6.75 -0.06
C ASP A 103 10.25 -7.63 -1.04
N PRO A 104 10.91 -8.57 -1.74
CA PRO A 104 10.27 -9.47 -2.70
C PRO A 104 9.18 -10.33 -2.06
N CYS A 105 9.28 -10.59 -0.74
CA CYS A 105 8.38 -11.46 0.00
C CYS A 105 7.03 -10.83 0.34
N VAL A 106 6.78 -9.56 -0.05
CA VAL A 106 5.50 -8.89 0.21
C VAL A 106 4.34 -9.43 -0.60
N ASP A 107 4.62 -10.06 -1.75
CA ASP A 107 3.61 -10.80 -2.52
C ASP A 107 3.65 -12.28 -2.15
N ASP A 108 3.03 -12.61 -1.01
CA ASP A 108 2.92 -13.97 -0.49
C ASP A 108 2.37 -14.95 -1.56
N THR A 109 1.48 -14.48 -2.47
CA THR A 109 0.88 -15.31 -3.52
C THR A 109 1.83 -15.58 -4.67
N TYR A 110 2.62 -14.59 -5.09
CA TYR A 110 3.70 -14.81 -6.05
C TYR A 110 4.77 -15.73 -5.48
N GLU A 111 5.18 -15.52 -4.23
CA GLU A 111 6.19 -16.35 -3.57
C GLU A 111 5.74 -17.81 -3.46
N LEU A 112 4.49 -18.04 -3.06
CA LEU A 112 3.93 -19.40 -3.05
C LEU A 112 3.93 -20.02 -4.45
N GLY A 113 3.61 -19.24 -5.48
CA GLY A 113 3.69 -19.69 -6.87
C GLY A 113 5.11 -20.08 -7.26
N TYR A 114 6.08 -19.25 -6.91
CA TYR A 114 7.50 -19.47 -7.18
C TYR A 114 8.06 -20.71 -6.45
N PHE A 115 7.70 -20.91 -5.19
CA PHE A 115 8.12 -22.09 -4.42
C PHE A 115 7.55 -23.39 -4.99
N ASN A 116 6.28 -23.40 -5.39
CA ASN A 116 5.68 -24.56 -6.05
C ASN A 116 6.32 -24.83 -7.43
N LEU A 117 6.71 -23.78 -8.18
CA LEU A 117 7.36 -23.93 -9.49
C LEU A 117 8.75 -24.58 -9.37
N HIS A 118 9.52 -24.19 -8.36
CA HIS A 118 10.91 -24.62 -8.17
C HIS A 118 11.10 -25.74 -7.14
N GLY A 119 10.04 -26.17 -6.45
CA GLY A 119 10.12 -27.19 -5.40
C GLY A 119 10.90 -26.73 -4.16
N ILE A 120 10.86 -25.43 -3.85
CA ILE A 120 11.61 -24.85 -2.72
C ILE A 120 10.76 -25.05 -1.45
N ASN A 121 11.20 -25.92 -0.55
CA ASN A 121 10.49 -26.27 0.70
C ASN A 121 9.07 -26.85 0.52
N VAL A 122 8.65 -27.14 -0.73
CA VAL A 122 7.39 -27.79 -1.10
C VAL A 122 7.63 -28.75 -2.27
N GLU A 123 6.76 -29.73 -2.47
CA GLU A 123 6.80 -30.55 -3.68
C GLU A 123 6.59 -29.69 -4.92
N LYS A 124 7.40 -29.93 -5.97
CA LYS A 124 7.29 -29.22 -7.23
C LYS A 124 5.92 -29.51 -7.85
N ASP A 125 5.12 -28.46 -8.04
CA ASP A 125 3.77 -28.53 -8.58
C ASP A 125 3.48 -27.32 -9.47
N GLU A 126 3.60 -27.56 -10.77
CA GLU A 126 3.41 -26.55 -11.82
C GLU A 126 1.98 -26.03 -11.90
N TYR A 127 0.97 -26.87 -11.60
CA TYR A 127 -0.43 -26.44 -11.60
C TYR A 127 -0.74 -25.54 -10.42
N LYS A 128 -0.23 -25.87 -9.22
CA LYS A 128 -0.34 -24.99 -8.05
C LYS A 128 0.40 -23.68 -8.29
N ALA A 129 1.60 -23.74 -8.87
CA ALA A 129 2.36 -22.54 -9.22
C ALA A 129 1.57 -21.62 -10.16
N PHE A 130 1.03 -22.18 -11.25
CA PHE A 130 0.20 -21.46 -12.21
C PHE A 130 -1.02 -20.81 -11.55
N ALA A 131 -1.76 -21.56 -10.72
CA ALA A 131 -2.93 -21.04 -10.02
C ALA A 131 -2.58 -19.88 -9.06
N GLN A 132 -1.42 -19.95 -8.40
CA GLN A 132 -0.96 -18.86 -7.53
C GLN A 132 -0.48 -17.65 -8.34
N PHE A 133 0.14 -17.85 -9.50
CA PHE A 133 0.46 -16.76 -10.42
C PHE A 133 -0.80 -16.13 -11.01
N GLU A 134 -1.82 -16.89 -11.40
CA GLU A 134 -3.12 -16.34 -11.82
C GLU A 134 -3.75 -15.50 -10.71
N LYS A 135 -3.71 -16.01 -9.47
CA LYS A 135 -4.22 -15.29 -8.30
C LYS A 135 -3.44 -14.00 -8.05
N SER A 136 -2.11 -14.06 -8.05
CA SER A 136 -1.23 -12.88 -7.90
C SER A 136 -1.41 -11.88 -9.06
N ALA A 137 -1.56 -12.36 -10.30
CA ALA A 137 -1.84 -11.54 -11.48
C ALA A 137 -3.21 -10.84 -11.38
N SER A 138 -4.25 -11.54 -10.89
CA SER A 138 -5.57 -10.97 -10.64
C SER A 138 -5.56 -9.88 -9.55
N MET A 139 -4.56 -9.89 -8.68
CA MET A 139 -4.32 -8.84 -7.68
C MET A 139 -3.47 -7.68 -8.22
N GLY A 140 -3.08 -7.72 -9.49
CA GLY A 140 -2.32 -6.66 -10.17
C GLY A 140 -0.81 -6.90 -10.23
N HIS A 141 -0.32 -8.10 -9.89
CA HIS A 141 1.11 -8.40 -9.95
C HIS A 141 1.59 -8.55 -11.40
N GLN A 142 2.42 -7.61 -11.84
CA GLN A 142 2.85 -7.50 -13.24
C GLN A 142 3.77 -8.64 -13.68
N LEU A 143 4.63 -9.15 -12.79
CA LEU A 143 5.51 -10.28 -13.12
C LEU A 143 4.73 -11.59 -13.25
N SER A 144 3.68 -11.77 -12.44
CA SER A 144 2.78 -12.93 -12.57
C SER A 144 2.05 -12.90 -13.92
N TRP A 145 1.59 -11.71 -14.34
CA TRP A 145 1.02 -11.52 -15.69
C TRP A 145 2.00 -11.88 -16.82
N LEU A 146 3.27 -11.48 -16.68
CA LEU A 146 4.30 -11.78 -17.68
C LEU A 146 4.60 -13.30 -17.73
N LEU A 147 4.73 -13.94 -16.58
CA LEU A 147 4.99 -15.38 -16.46
C LEU A 147 3.86 -16.21 -17.05
N LEU A 148 2.59 -15.87 -16.76
CA LEU A 148 1.43 -16.53 -17.36
C LEU A 148 1.40 -16.38 -18.87
N ARG A 149 1.83 -15.23 -19.41
CA ARG A 149 1.88 -14.99 -20.86
C ARG A 149 2.94 -15.83 -21.56
N ILE A 150 4.07 -16.10 -20.89
CA ILE A 150 5.10 -17.02 -21.39
C ILE A 150 4.58 -18.46 -21.33
N TRP A 151 3.95 -18.84 -20.23
CA TRP A 151 3.43 -20.18 -20.00
C TRP A 151 2.30 -20.57 -20.97
N ASN A 152 1.38 -19.64 -21.29
CA ASN A 152 0.32 -19.88 -22.27
C ASN A 152 0.81 -19.91 -23.73
N ARG A 153 2.11 -19.70 -23.98
CA ARG A 153 2.74 -19.73 -25.32
C ARG A 153 3.65 -20.93 -25.54
N SER A 154 3.93 -21.70 -24.48
CA SER A 154 4.72 -22.94 -24.48
C SER A 154 3.83 -24.16 -24.50
#